data_AF-A0A7C3GH62-F1
#
_entry.id   AF-A0A7C3GH62-F1
#
_cell.length_a   1.000
_cell.length_b   1.000
_cell.length_c   1.000
_cell.angle_alpha   90.00
_cell.angle_beta   90.00
_cell.angle_gamma   90.00
#
_symmetry.space_group_name_H-M   'P 1'
#
loop_
_entity.id
_entity.type
_entity.pdbx_description
1 polymer ?
#
loop_
_entity_poly.entity_id
_entity_poly.type
_entity_poly.pdbx_seq_one_letter_code
_entity_poly.pdbx_strand_id
1 'polypeptide(L)'
;MPIEQLLPLLMFVGLGVFLFSGYPVAFTLGGVGLSFAFIAMMIDPFLFDWPQFSAIPSRIYGAIASNLILTAIPMFIFMGTMLERSGVARDLLNCLQVLLRRVPGGLALAVTLMGTILAATTGIIG
;
A
#
# COMPACT_ATOMS: atom_id res chain seq x y z
N MET A 1 -19.73 9.83 25.71
CA MET A 1 -18.27 9.70 25.48
C MET A 1 -17.70 11.10 25.29
N PRO A 2 -16.52 11.40 25.85
CA PRO A 2 -15.86 12.68 25.59
C PRO A 2 -15.56 12.85 24.09
N ILE A 3 -15.60 14.09 23.60
CA ILE A 3 -15.43 14.44 22.18
C ILE A 3 -14.08 13.91 21.63
N GLU A 4 -13.08 13.83 22.50
CA GLU A 4 -11.71 13.40 22.20
C GLU A 4 -11.62 11.92 21.79
N GLN A 5 -12.56 11.10 22.26
CA GLN A 5 -12.66 9.68 21.90
C GLN A 5 -13.63 9.44 20.74
N LEU A 6 -14.64 10.32 20.60
CA LEU A 6 -15.64 10.21 19.56
C LEU A 6 -15.07 10.56 18.18
N LEU A 7 -14.22 11.59 18.10
CA LEU A 7 -13.69 12.08 16.83
C LEU A 7 -12.79 11.03 16.12
N PRO A 8 -11.82 10.38 16.80
CA PRO A 8 -11.00 9.35 16.16
C PRO A 8 -11.80 8.09 15.80
N LEU A 9 -12.82 7.76 16.59
CA LEU A 9 -13.71 6.63 16.30
C LEU A 9 -14.50 6.88 15.01
N LEU A 10 -15.06 8.08 14.84
CA LEU A 10 -15.73 8.50 13.62
C LEU A 10 -14.76 8.55 12.43
N MET A 11 -13.53 8.99 12.64
CA MET A 11 -12.49 8.99 11.60
C MET A 11 -12.18 7.57 11.13
N PHE A 12 -12.06 6.61 12.06
CA PHE A 12 -11.79 5.22 11.74
C PHE A 12 -12.94 4.58 10.94
N VAL A 13 -14.18 4.79 11.38
CA VAL A 13 -15.36 4.29 10.65
C VAL A 13 -15.47 4.95 9.27
N GLY A 14 -15.26 6.26 9.19
CA GLY A 14 -15.27 7.01 7.93
C GLY A 14 -14.20 6.50 6.96
N LEU A 15 -12.98 6.26 7.44
CA LEU A 15 -11.90 5.68 6.64
C LEU A 15 -12.30 4.31 6.08
N GLY A 16 -12.91 3.45 6.91
CA GLY A 16 -13.43 2.16 6.46
C GLY A 16 -14.44 2.30 5.32
N VAL A 17 -15.44 3.17 5.48
CA VAL A 17 -16.47 3.40 4.44
C VAL A 17 -15.84 3.91 3.14
N PHE A 18 -14.93 4.88 3.21
CA PHE A 18 -14.27 5.43 2.02
C PHE A 18 -13.33 4.41 1.33
N LEU A 19 -12.70 3.52 2.09
CA LEU A 19 -11.88 2.45 1.53
C LEU A 19 -12.72 1.47 0.70
N PHE A 20 -13.92 1.13 1.16
CA PHE A 20 -14.85 0.24 0.44
C PHE A 20 -15.54 0.92 -0.76
N SER A 21 -15.48 2.25 -0.87
CA SER A 21 -16.06 2.98 -2.00
C SER A 21 -15.29 2.82 -3.32
N GLY A 22 -14.12 2.16 -3.32
CA GLY A 22 -13.32 1.91 -4.52
C GLY A 22 -12.48 3.09 -4.99
N TYR A 23 -12.40 4.18 -4.22
CA TYR A 23 -11.48 5.29 -4.50
C TYR A 23 -10.02 4.88 -4.23
N PRO A 24 -9.03 5.47 -4.94
CA PRO A 24 -7.63 5.12 -4.72
C PRO A 24 -7.21 5.40 -3.27
N VAL A 25 -6.59 4.39 -2.65
CA VAL A 25 -6.29 4.35 -1.20
C VAL A 25 -5.48 5.56 -0.73
N ALA A 26 -4.55 6.08 -1.55
CA ALA A 26 -3.76 7.25 -1.21
C ALA A 26 -4.63 8.49 -0.92
N PHE A 27 -5.67 8.72 -1.73
CA PHE A 27 -6.56 9.86 -1.55
C PHE A 27 -7.53 9.67 -0.39
N THR A 28 -7.98 8.44 -0.14
CA THR A 28 -8.89 8.18 0.98
C THR A 28 -8.17 8.32 2.32
N LEU A 29 -6.95 7.77 2.47
CA LEU A 29 -6.14 7.91 3.67
C LEU A 29 -5.79 9.38 3.95
N GLY A 30 -5.29 10.10 2.94
CA GLY A 30 -4.92 11.51 3.08
C GLY A 30 -6.14 12.42 3.30
N GLY A 31 -7.20 12.24 2.52
CA GLY A 31 -8.41 13.06 2.57
C GLY A 31 -9.21 12.89 3.84
N VAL A 32 -9.39 11.65 4.32
CA VAL A 32 -10.08 11.41 5.60
C VAL A 32 -9.25 11.97 6.76
N GLY A 33 -7.92 11.78 6.76
CA GLY A 33 -7.05 12.37 7.79
C GLY A 33 -7.10 13.91 7.82
N LEU A 34 -7.00 14.56 6.66
CA LEU A 34 -7.03 16.03 6.54
C LEU A 34 -8.40 16.62 6.89
N SER A 35 -9.49 15.99 6.44
CA SER A 35 -10.84 16.45 6.76
C SER A 35 -11.14 16.36 8.25
N PHE A 36 -10.77 15.26 8.92
CA PHE A 36 -10.94 15.12 10.36
C PHE A 36 -10.01 16.04 11.16
N ALA A 37 -8.79 16.31 10.68
CA ALA A 37 -7.91 17.31 11.28
C ALA A 37 -8.53 18.72 11.21
N PHE A 38 -9.15 19.08 10.09
CA PHE A 38 -9.83 20.37 9.94
C PHE A 38 -11.09 20.46 10.81
N ILE A 39 -11.88 19.38 10.88
CA ILE A 39 -13.06 19.30 11.75
C ILE A 39 -12.66 19.41 13.23
N ALA A 40 -11.59 18.73 13.65
CA ALA A 40 -11.07 18.81 15.02
C ALA A 40 -10.76 20.26 15.43
N MET A 41 -10.08 20.99 14.56
CA MET A 41 -9.70 22.39 14.77
C MET A 41 -10.91 23.33 14.86
N MET A 42 -12.00 23.03 14.16
CA MET A 42 -13.25 23.81 14.20
C MET A 42 -14.09 23.54 15.46
N ILE A 43 -14.02 22.33 16.01
CA ILE A 43 -14.82 21.94 17.19
C ILE A 43 -14.14 22.42 18.46
N ASP A 44 -12.85 22.14 18.62
CA ASP A 44 -12.09 22.55 19.80
C ASP A 44 -10.59 22.68 19.47
N PRO A 45 -10.03 23.90 19.51
CA PRO A 45 -8.61 24.14 19.28
C PRO A 45 -7.68 23.40 20.27
N PHE A 46 -8.20 22.97 21.44
CA PHE A 46 -7.42 22.21 22.42
C PHE A 46 -7.13 20.77 21.96
N LEU A 47 -7.93 20.22 21.03
CA LEU A 47 -7.76 18.86 20.49
C LEU A 47 -6.76 18.80 19.34
N PHE A 48 -6.79 19.81 18.47
CA PHE A 48 -5.90 19.89 17.31
C PHE A 48 -5.63 21.34 16.95
N ASP A 49 -4.37 21.74 17.09
CA ASP A 49 -3.98 23.15 17.09
C ASP A 49 -3.26 23.55 15.79
N TRP A 50 -3.23 24.85 15.48
CA TRP A 50 -2.63 25.36 14.24
C TRP A 50 -1.15 24.94 14.02
N PRO A 51 -0.29 24.93 15.06
CA PRO A 51 1.08 24.43 14.94
C PRO A 51 1.14 22.96 14.50
N GLN A 52 0.21 22.13 14.97
CA GLN A 52 0.15 20.70 14.66
C GLN A 52 -0.29 20.48 13.21
N PHE A 53 -1.27 21.25 12.74
CA PHE A 53 -1.70 21.23 11.34
C PHE A 53 -0.59 21.67 10.39
N SER A 54 0.12 22.76 10.71
CA SER A 54 1.24 23.28 9.92
C SER A 54 2.47 22.34 9.90
N ALA A 55 2.56 21.41 10.86
CA ALA A 55 3.60 20.39 10.91
C ALA A 55 3.28 19.14 10.06
N ILE A 56 2.08 19.02 9.49
CA ILE A 56 1.73 17.88 8.62
C ILE A 56 2.66 17.80 7.40
N PRO A 57 2.91 18.89 6.63
CA PRO A 57 3.82 18.84 5.49
C PRO A 57 5.26 18.45 5.87
N SER A 58 5.77 18.98 6.99
CA SER A 58 7.14 18.66 7.44
C SER A 58 7.25 17.20 7.92
N ARG A 59 6.20 16.65 8.53
CA ARG A 59 6.11 15.22 8.87
C ARG A 59 6.05 14.35 7.63
N ILE A 60 5.25 14.72 6.62
CA ILE A 60 5.18 14.02 5.34
C ILE A 60 6.56 14.02 4.67
N TYR A 61 7.22 15.19 4.60
CA TYR A 61 8.55 15.29 4.00
C TYR A 61 9.60 14.49 4.79
N GLY A 62 9.58 14.59 6.13
CA GLY A 62 10.50 13.86 7.01
C GLY A 62 10.23 12.36 7.13
N ALA A 63 9.04 11.89 6.72
CA ALA A 63 8.73 10.47 6.65
C ALA A 63 8.95 9.90 5.25
N ILE A 64 8.72 10.71 4.20
CA ILE A 64 8.69 10.24 2.82
C ILE A 64 9.94 10.64 2.03
N ALA A 65 10.28 11.93 2.01
CA ALA A 65 11.34 12.45 1.15
C ALA A 65 12.75 12.17 1.69
N SER A 66 12.91 12.13 3.02
CA SER A 66 14.17 11.78 3.67
C SER A 66 14.42 10.26 3.75
N ASN A 67 13.42 9.44 3.42
CA ASN A 67 13.44 8.02 3.70
C ASN A 67 13.84 7.22 2.47
N LEU A 68 15.12 6.83 2.41
CA LEU A 68 15.72 6.04 1.31
C LEU A 68 14.99 4.73 1.04
N ILE A 69 14.26 4.18 2.03
CA ILE A 69 13.50 2.94 1.88
C ILE A 69 12.36 3.12 0.87
N LEU A 70 11.72 4.30 0.82
CA LEU A 70 10.60 4.52 -0.10
C LEU A 70 11.04 4.68 -1.56
N THR A 71 12.31 5.05 -1.79
CA THR A 71 12.94 5.00 -3.12
C THR A 71 13.00 3.58 -3.68
N ALA A 72 12.86 2.56 -2.83
CA ALA A 72 12.75 1.19 -3.27
C ALA A 72 11.43 0.92 -4.02
N ILE A 73 10.33 1.62 -3.72
CA ILE A 73 9.01 1.38 -4.35
C ILE A 73 9.08 1.51 -5.89
N PRO A 74 9.59 2.63 -6.47
CA PRO A 74 9.75 2.73 -7.92
C PRO A 74 10.73 1.70 -8.49
N MET A 75 11.81 1.39 -7.77
CA MET A 75 12.81 0.40 -8.21
C MET A 75 12.23 -1.01 -8.26
N PHE A 76 11.35 -1.36 -7.34
CA PHE A 76 10.63 -2.64 -7.36
C PHE A 76 9.64 -2.71 -8.52
N ILE A 77 8.89 -1.64 -8.79
CA ILE A 77 8.01 -1.56 -9.96
C ILE A 77 8.83 -1.68 -11.26
N PHE A 78 9.99 -1.02 -11.32
CA PHE A 78 10.90 -1.12 -12.46
C PHE A 78 11.40 -2.55 -12.68
N MET A 79 11.83 -3.23 -11.63
CA MET A 79 12.31 -4.61 -11.74
C MET A 79 11.18 -5.56 -12.15
N GLY A 80 10.00 -5.45 -11.55
CA GLY A 80 8.84 -6.27 -11.91
C GLY A 80 8.47 -6.10 -13.39
N THR A 81 8.42 -4.86 -13.86
CA THR A 81 8.14 -4.56 -15.27
C THR A 81 9.26 -5.02 -16.20
N MET A 82 10.53 -4.93 -15.79
CA MET A 82 11.65 -5.48 -16.56
C MET A 82 11.62 -7.01 -16.66
N LEU A 83 11.30 -7.72 -15.58
CA LEU A 83 11.16 -9.19 -15.59
C LEU A 83 10.01 -9.66 -16.48
N GLU A 84 8.90 -8.93 -16.48
CA GLU A 84 7.76 -9.20 -17.37
C GLU A 84 8.14 -8.92 -18.84
N ARG A 85 8.75 -7.77 -19.13
CA ARG A 85 9.10 -7.37 -20.51
C ARG A 85 10.27 -8.15 -21.11
N SER A 86 11.17 -8.68 -20.29
CA SER A 86 12.28 -9.53 -20.76
C SER A 86 11.84 -10.95 -21.14
N GLY A 87 10.60 -11.34 -20.84
CA GLY A 87 10.08 -12.68 -21.16
C GLY A 87 10.51 -13.78 -20.17
N VAL A 88 11.38 -13.47 -19.21
CA VAL A 88 11.90 -14.42 -18.21
C VAL A 88 10.78 -15.09 -17.41
N ALA A 89 9.75 -14.33 -17.03
CA ALA A 89 8.58 -14.88 -16.32
C ALA A 89 7.84 -15.95 -17.15
N ARG A 90 7.79 -15.78 -18.48
CA ARG A 90 7.11 -16.69 -19.39
C ARG A 90 7.90 -17.96 -19.61
N ASP A 91 9.22 -17.82 -19.79
CA ASP A 91 10.13 -18.96 -19.95
C ASP A 91 10.19 -19.81 -18.67
N LEU A 92 10.21 -19.17 -17.50
CA LEU A 92 10.15 -19.86 -16.21
C LEU A 92 8.87 -20.69 -16.06
N LEU A 93 7.70 -20.12 -16.43
CA LEU A 93 6.44 -20.84 -16.38
C LEU A 93 6.46 -22.06 -17.33
N ASN A 94 6.96 -21.90 -18.55
CA ASN A 94 7.08 -23.00 -19.51
C ASN A 94 7.97 -24.13 -18.96
N CYS A 95 9.12 -23.78 -18.36
CA CYS A 95 10.01 -24.74 -17.72
C CYS A 95 9.32 -25.51 -16.58
N LEU A 96 8.61 -24.81 -15.70
CA LEU A 96 7.88 -25.42 -14.58
C LEU A 96 6.73 -26.31 -15.05
N GLN A 97 6.02 -25.93 -16.11
CA GLN A 97 4.97 -26.76 -16.72
C GLN A 97 5.52 -28.05 -17.32
N VAL A 98 6.69 -27.99 -17.98
CA VAL A 98 7.36 -29.19 -18.52
C VAL A 98 7.81 -30.11 -17.37
N LEU A 99 8.40 -29.53 -16.31
CA LEU A 99 8.84 -30.26 -15.11
C LEU A 99 7.69 -30.96 -14.38
N LEU A 100 6.55 -30.27 -14.25
CA LEU A 100 5.38 -30.75 -13.50
C LEU A 100 4.34 -31.47 -14.38
N ARG A 101 4.65 -31.74 -15.65
CA ARG A 101 3.72 -32.32 -16.64
C ARG A 101 3.07 -33.63 -16.18
N ARG A 102 3.76 -34.44 -15.37
CA ARG A 102 3.30 -35.74 -14.89
C ARG A 102 2.53 -35.68 -13.57
N VAL A 103 2.49 -34.52 -12.91
CA VAL A 103 1.85 -34.37 -11.61
C VAL A 103 0.37 -33.98 -11.80
N PRO A 104 -0.59 -34.66 -11.14
CA PRO A 104 -1.99 -34.23 -11.17
C PRO A 104 -2.10 -32.80 -10.60
N GLY A 105 -2.70 -31.88 -11.36
CA GLY A 105 -2.74 -30.46 -11.00
C GLY A 105 -1.47 -29.66 -11.35
N GLY A 106 -0.56 -30.21 -12.17
CA GLY A 106 0.74 -29.61 -12.50
C GLY A 106 0.70 -28.17 -13.01
N LEU A 107 -0.38 -27.74 -13.69
CA LEU A 107 -0.57 -26.35 -14.10
C LEU A 107 -0.74 -25.40 -12.90
N ALA A 108 -1.59 -25.76 -11.94
CA ALA A 108 -1.83 -24.95 -10.75
C ALA A 108 -0.55 -24.85 -9.90
N LEU A 109 0.15 -25.98 -9.72
CA LEU A 109 1.43 -26.03 -9.02
C LEU A 109 2.50 -25.17 -9.70
N ALA A 110 2.58 -25.22 -11.04
CA ALA A 110 3.53 -24.41 -11.80
C ALA A 110 3.28 -22.90 -11.62
N VAL A 111 2.02 -22.46 -11.62
CA VAL A 111 1.66 -21.05 -11.39
C VAL A 111 1.98 -20.62 -9.97
N THR A 112 1.64 -21.43 -8.95
CA THR A 112 1.95 -21.09 -7.55
C THR A 112 3.45 -21.04 -7.29
N LEU A 113 4.23 -21.98 -7.84
CA LEU A 113 5.69 -22.00 -7.71
C LEU A 113 6.33 -20.82 -8.43
N MET A 114 5.89 -20.54 -9.67
CA MET A 114 6.35 -19.39 -10.44
C MET A 114 6.07 -18.09 -9.68
N GLY A 115 4.85 -17.92 -9.16
CA GLY A 115 4.47 -16.78 -8.35
C GLY A 115 5.34 -16.65 -7.10
N THR A 116 5.64 -17.76 -6.41
CA THR A 116 6.48 -17.77 -5.21
C THR A 116 7.92 -17.36 -5.52
N ILE A 117 8.51 -17.88 -6.60
CA ILE A 117 9.88 -17.57 -7.02
C ILE A 117 9.97 -16.09 -7.43
N LEU A 118 9.04 -15.62 -8.27
CA LEU A 118 9.03 -14.23 -8.72
C LEU A 118 8.77 -13.26 -7.55
N ALA A 119 7.85 -13.58 -6.63
CA ALA A 119 7.62 -12.79 -5.42
C ALA A 119 8.88 -12.71 -4.55
N ALA A 120 9.57 -13.82 -4.32
CA ALA A 120 10.82 -13.86 -3.56
C ALA A 120 11.93 -13.02 -4.21
N THR A 121 12.08 -13.08 -5.54
CA THR A 121 13.07 -12.26 -6.27
C THR A 121 12.69 -10.78 -6.33
N THR A 122 11.39 -10.47 -6.24
CA THR A 122 10.89 -9.08 -6.29
C THR A 122 10.88 -8.40 -4.94
N GLY A 123 11.07 -9.15 -3.85
CA GLY A 123 11.08 -8.62 -2.49
C GLY A 123 9.72 -8.06 -2.03
N ILE A 124 8.66 -8.31 -2.80
CA ILE A 124 7.31 -7.84 -2.47
C ILE A 124 6.72 -8.77 -1.41
N ILE A 125 6.45 -8.18 -0.25
CA ILE A 125 5.56 -8.71 0.77
C ILE A 125 4.14 -8.66 0.20
N GLY A 126 3.42 -9.77 0.29
CA GLY A 126 2.00 -9.86 -0.08
C GLY A 126 1.11 -8.87 0.66
#